data_AF-A0A2D3T6Q3-F1
#
_entry.id   AF-A0A2D3T6Q3-F1
#
_cell.length_a   1.000
_cell.length_b   1.000
_cell.length_c   1.000
_cell.angle_alpha   90.00
_cell.angle_beta   90.00
_cell.angle_gamma   90.00
#
_symmetry.space_group_name_H-M   'P 1'
#
loop_
_entity.id
_entity.type
_entity.pdbx_description
1 polymer ?
#
loop_
_entity_poly.entity_id
_entity_poly.type
_entity_poly.pdbx_seq_one_letter_code
_entity_poly.pdbx_strand_id
1 'polypeptide(L)'
;MQTHSQIFAHHWAFAIFGVSAIGLCVAMLLGAFFLGGRAKARSKNIPYESGIDSVGSTHMRLSAKFYCIAMFFVIFDVEALYLYTWAISIRESGWTGFIEVSVFIFVLLVGLLYLSRIGALDWAPIGSRARVQSNPSIYKMAQQRQSNNV
;
A
#
# COMPACT_ATOMS: atom_id res chain seq x y z
N MET A 1 8.37 -42.28 -2.45
CA MET A 1 7.44 -41.92 -3.53
C MET A 1 6.16 -41.40 -2.89
N GLN A 2 5.88 -40.10 -2.97
CA GLN A 2 4.53 -39.62 -2.64
C GLN A 2 3.58 -40.24 -3.66
N THR A 3 2.60 -41.01 -3.22
CA THR A 3 1.59 -41.55 -4.12
C THR A 3 0.78 -40.37 -4.67
N HIS A 4 0.42 -40.39 -5.96
CA HIS A 4 -0.35 -39.32 -6.60
C HIS A 4 -1.57 -38.90 -5.77
N SER A 5 -2.20 -39.86 -5.08
CA SER A 5 -3.29 -39.65 -4.13
C SER A 5 -2.97 -38.70 -2.97
N GLN A 6 -1.75 -38.72 -2.41
CA GLN A 6 -1.33 -37.86 -1.30
C GLN A 6 -1.15 -36.40 -1.72
N ILE A 7 -0.69 -36.18 -2.96
CA ILE A 7 -0.54 -34.85 -3.55
C ILE A 7 -1.93 -34.26 -3.78
N PHE A 8 -2.86 -35.01 -4.37
CA PHE A 8 -4.24 -34.57 -4.56
C PHE A 8 -4.94 -34.27 -3.23
N ALA A 9 -4.72 -35.10 -2.20
CA ALA A 9 -5.27 -34.87 -0.87
C ALA A 9 -4.77 -33.56 -0.24
N HIS A 10 -3.48 -33.24 -0.37
CA HIS A 10 -2.94 -31.96 0.14
C HIS A 10 -3.53 -30.74 -0.56
N HIS A 11 -3.65 -30.77 -1.88
CA HIS A 11 -4.23 -29.66 -2.64
C HIS A 11 -5.70 -29.46 -2.27
N TRP A 12 -6.46 -30.55 -2.11
CA TRP A 12 -7.85 -30.49 -1.66
C TRP A 12 -7.98 -29.96 -0.23
N ALA A 13 -7.11 -30.38 0.68
CA ALA A 13 -7.09 -29.89 2.05
C ALA A 13 -6.82 -28.37 2.08
N PHE A 14 -5.85 -27.88 1.31
CA PHE A 14 -5.57 -26.45 1.19
C PHE A 14 -6.75 -25.67 0.61
N ALA A 15 -7.40 -26.20 -0.44
CA ALA A 15 -8.57 -25.59 -1.05
C ALA A 15 -9.76 -25.52 -0.07
N ILE A 16 -10.05 -26.62 0.64
CA ILE A 16 -11.12 -26.67 1.65
C ILE A 16 -10.84 -25.70 2.79
N PHE A 17 -9.58 -25.58 3.23
CA PHE A 17 -9.19 -24.60 4.23
C PHE A 17 -9.44 -23.17 3.75
N GLY A 18 -9.01 -22.82 2.53
CA GLY A 18 -9.26 -21.49 1.96
C GLY A 18 -10.75 -21.17 1.82
N VAL A 19 -11.53 -22.13 1.30
CA VAL A 19 -12.99 -21.98 1.14
C VAL A 19 -13.70 -21.87 2.49
N SER A 20 -13.31 -22.66 3.48
CA SER A 20 -13.92 -22.59 4.81
C SER A 20 -13.59 -21.29 5.54
N ALA A 21 -12.36 -20.76 5.40
CA ALA A 21 -11.98 -19.45 5.94
C ALA A 21 -12.79 -18.31 5.31
N ILE A 22 -12.90 -18.28 3.98
CA ILE A 22 -13.73 -17.31 3.26
C ILE A 22 -15.21 -17.48 3.65
N GLY A 23 -15.68 -18.72 3.70
CA GLY A 23 -17.06 -19.06 4.07
C GLY A 23 -17.41 -18.60 5.48
N LEU A 24 -16.49 -18.75 6.44
CA LEU A 24 -16.66 -18.26 7.80
C LEU A 24 -16.74 -16.73 7.83
N CYS A 25 -15.84 -16.03 7.15
CA CYS A 25 -15.90 -14.56 7.03
C CYS A 25 -17.24 -14.10 6.46
N VAL A 26 -17.70 -14.72 5.37
CA VAL A 26 -18.99 -14.41 4.76
C VAL A 26 -20.14 -14.73 5.70
N ALA A 27 -20.13 -15.86 6.40
CA ALA A 27 -21.15 -16.23 7.36
C ALA A 27 -21.23 -15.23 8.53
N MET A 28 -20.10 -14.73 9.02
CA MET A 28 -20.06 -13.68 10.05
C MET A 28 -20.61 -12.35 9.53
N LEU A 29 -20.26 -11.94 8.29
CA LEU A 29 -20.83 -10.73 7.68
C LEU A 29 -22.34 -10.87 7.47
N LEU A 30 -22.83 -12.02 6.99
CA LEU A 30 -24.25 -12.29 6.83
C LEU A 30 -24.97 -12.33 8.17
N GLY A 31 -24.39 -12.98 9.17
CA GLY A 31 -24.90 -12.99 10.54
C GLY A 31 -25.04 -11.58 11.08
N ALA A 32 -24.00 -10.75 10.96
CA ALA A 32 -24.05 -9.34 11.35
C ALA A 32 -25.09 -8.53 10.54
N PHE A 33 -25.29 -8.84 9.26
CA PHE A 33 -26.29 -8.19 8.42
C PHE A 33 -27.73 -8.58 8.77
N PHE A 34 -27.99 -9.83 9.14
CA PHE A 34 -29.31 -10.34 9.53
C PHE A 34 -29.67 -9.99 10.98
N LEU A 35 -28.73 -10.10 11.91
CA LEU A 35 -28.95 -9.79 13.33
C LEU A 35 -28.75 -8.30 13.66
N GLY A 36 -28.04 -7.55 12.80
CA GLY A 36 -27.77 -6.13 13.00
C GLY A 36 -28.99 -5.25 12.77
N GLY A 37 -29.33 -4.43 13.77
CA GLY A 37 -30.40 -3.44 13.67
C GLY A 37 -30.14 -2.41 12.56
N ARG A 38 -31.00 -2.37 11.54
CA ARG A 38 -30.91 -1.41 10.43
C ARG A 38 -31.38 -0.01 10.86
N ALA A 39 -30.53 0.76 11.52
CA ALA A 39 -30.82 2.17 11.78
C ALA A 39 -30.70 3.01 10.49
N LYS A 40 -31.81 3.45 9.89
CA LYS A 40 -31.83 4.40 8.76
C LYS A 40 -31.85 5.84 9.28
N ALA A 41 -30.69 6.40 9.59
CA ALA A 41 -30.56 7.84 9.89
C ALA A 41 -29.87 8.55 8.71
N ARG A 42 -30.35 9.74 8.33
CA ARG A 42 -29.79 10.55 7.22
C ARG A 42 -28.30 10.84 7.42
N SER A 43 -27.90 11.09 8.67
CA SER A 43 -26.51 11.36 9.08
C SER A 43 -25.60 10.13 9.04
N LYS A 44 -26.13 8.91 8.87
CA LYS A 44 -25.29 7.69 8.80
C LYS A 44 -24.65 7.46 7.43
N ASN A 45 -25.13 8.15 6.39
CA ASN A 45 -24.67 7.99 5.00
C ASN A 45 -23.88 9.20 4.48
N ILE A 46 -23.51 10.13 5.36
CA ILE A 46 -22.61 11.24 5.01
C ILE A 46 -21.17 10.85 5.37
N PRO A 47 -20.16 11.23 4.55
CA PRO A 47 -18.77 11.03 4.90
C PRO A 47 -18.43 11.72 6.23
N TYR A 48 -17.56 11.09 7.01
CA TYR A 48 -17.15 11.63 8.31
C TYR A 48 -16.12 12.75 8.11
N GLU A 49 -16.48 13.98 8.47
CA GLU A 49 -15.60 15.17 8.39
C GLU A 49 -15.56 15.91 9.74
N SER A 50 -15.38 15.18 10.85
CA SER A 50 -15.28 15.76 12.22
C SER A 50 -16.42 16.71 12.62
N GLY A 51 -17.64 16.48 12.12
CA GLY A 51 -18.85 17.24 12.49
C GLY A 51 -19.21 18.40 11.56
N ILE A 52 -18.48 18.61 10.46
CA ILE A 52 -18.88 19.52 9.39
C ILE A 52 -19.43 18.74 8.18
N ASP A 53 -20.27 19.38 7.37
CA ASP A 53 -20.68 18.80 6.09
C ASP A 53 -19.48 18.74 5.15
N SER A 54 -19.26 17.59 4.49
CA SER A 54 -18.21 17.48 3.47
C SER A 54 -18.47 18.47 2.34
N VAL A 55 -17.60 19.47 2.24
CA VAL A 55 -17.63 20.49 1.19
C VAL A 55 -16.42 20.33 0.26
N GLY A 56 -16.66 20.28 -1.05
CA GLY A 56 -15.60 20.25 -2.06
C GLY A 56 -15.61 19.01 -2.97
N SER A 57 -14.88 19.08 -4.06
CA SER A 57 -14.74 17.98 -5.02
C SER A 57 -13.78 16.92 -4.50
N THR A 58 -14.20 15.65 -4.50
CA THR A 58 -13.42 14.46 -4.10
C THR A 58 -12.19 14.17 -5.00
N HIS A 59 -11.93 15.01 -6.01
CA HIS A 59 -10.80 14.86 -6.93
C HIS A 59 -9.50 15.36 -6.30
N MET A 60 -8.98 14.59 -5.35
CA MET A 60 -7.61 14.74 -4.90
C MET A 60 -6.67 14.21 -5.98
N ARG A 61 -5.68 15.02 -6.38
CA ARG A 61 -4.60 14.55 -7.26
C ARG A 61 -3.73 13.60 -6.47
N LEU A 62 -3.92 12.30 -6.66
CA LEU A 62 -3.02 11.29 -6.14
C LEU A 62 -1.62 11.59 -6.70
N SER A 63 -0.64 11.76 -5.82
CA SER A 63 0.72 12.13 -6.23
C SER A 63 1.32 11.06 -7.12
N ALA A 64 2.05 11.45 -8.17
CA ALA A 64 2.80 10.54 -9.05
C ALA A 64 3.79 9.64 -8.28
N LYS A 65 4.16 10.02 -7.05
CA LYS A 65 5.01 9.23 -6.14
C LYS A 65 4.44 7.82 -5.89
N PHE A 66 3.12 7.67 -5.75
CA PHE A 66 2.50 6.36 -5.54
C PHE A 66 2.70 5.43 -6.75
N TYR A 67 2.67 5.99 -7.96
CA TYR A 67 2.92 5.25 -9.18
C TYR A 67 4.38 4.80 -9.28
N CYS A 68 5.34 5.68 -8.99
CA CYS A 68 6.76 5.33 -9.01
C CYS A 68 7.08 4.16 -8.05
N ILE A 69 6.49 4.16 -6.85
CA ILE A 69 6.67 3.10 -5.86
C ILE A 69 6.02 1.80 -6.33
N ALA A 70 4.80 1.85 -6.86
CA ALA A 70 4.10 0.67 -7.38
C ALA A 70 4.86 0.03 -8.56
N MET A 71 5.35 0.84 -9.50
CA MET A 71 6.11 0.33 -10.63
C MET A 71 7.43 -0.29 -10.20
N PHE A 72 8.14 0.33 -9.25
CA PHE A 72 9.35 -0.26 -8.68
C PHE A 72 9.08 -1.57 -7.94
N PHE A 73 7.98 -1.66 -7.18
CA PHE A 73 7.58 -2.88 -6.49
C PHE A 73 7.34 -4.03 -7.48
N VAL A 74 6.63 -3.77 -8.59
CA VAL A 74 6.38 -4.79 -9.63
C VAL A 74 7.68 -5.26 -10.27
N ILE A 75 8.59 -4.35 -10.59
CA ILE A 75 9.91 -4.72 -11.14
C ILE A 75 10.65 -5.58 -10.11
N PHE A 76 10.80 -5.11 -8.87
CA PHE A 76 11.52 -5.85 -7.83
C PHE A 76 10.90 -7.23 -7.52
N ASP A 77 9.57 -7.36 -7.60
CA ASP A 77 8.87 -8.65 -7.41
C ASP A 77 9.20 -9.66 -8.52
N VAL A 78 9.24 -9.21 -9.78
CA VAL A 78 9.69 -10.04 -10.92
C VAL A 78 11.16 -10.44 -10.75
N GLU A 79 12.01 -9.54 -10.26
CA GLU A 79 13.43 -9.84 -10.07
C GLU A 79 13.65 -10.82 -8.92
N ALA A 80 12.82 -10.75 -7.87
CA ALA A 80 12.79 -11.73 -6.79
C ALA A 80 12.35 -13.12 -7.28
N LEU A 81 11.43 -13.20 -8.25
CA LEU A 81 11.08 -14.46 -8.90
C LEU A 81 12.30 -15.08 -9.61
N TYR A 82 13.11 -14.30 -10.33
CA TYR A 82 14.34 -14.82 -10.95
C TYR A 82 15.33 -15.34 -9.91
N LEU A 83 15.55 -14.60 -8.82
CA LEU A 83 16.37 -15.07 -7.71
C LEU A 83 15.85 -16.37 -7.10
N TYR A 84 14.53 -16.52 -6.97
CA TYR A 84 13.92 -17.75 -6.46
C TYR A 84 14.15 -18.93 -7.41
N THR A 85 13.98 -18.74 -8.72
CA THR A 85 14.24 -19.80 -9.71
C THR A 85 15.71 -20.25 -9.73
N TRP A 86 16.64 -19.33 -9.51
CA TRP A 86 18.04 -19.71 -9.31
C TRP A 86 18.27 -20.39 -7.96
N ALA A 87 17.62 -19.90 -6.89
CA ALA A 87 17.79 -20.40 -5.53
C ALA A 87 17.42 -21.89 -5.40
N ILE A 88 16.42 -22.36 -6.15
CA ILE A 88 16.04 -23.77 -6.17
C ILE A 88 17.07 -24.68 -6.89
N SER A 89 17.92 -24.13 -7.76
CA SER A 89 18.89 -24.87 -8.58
C SER A 89 20.35 -24.43 -8.36
N ILE A 90 20.69 -23.98 -7.15
CA ILE A 90 22.03 -23.49 -6.81
C ILE A 90 23.11 -24.57 -7.05
N ARG A 91 22.79 -25.83 -6.74
CA ARG A 91 23.77 -26.94 -6.84
C ARG A 91 24.14 -27.24 -8.29
N GLU A 92 23.18 -27.14 -9.19
CA GLU A 92 23.34 -27.43 -10.62
C GLU A 92 24.00 -26.26 -11.36
N SER A 93 23.79 -25.03 -10.89
CA SER A 93 24.28 -23.80 -11.55
C SER A 93 25.76 -23.51 -11.29
N GLY A 94 26.33 -24.07 -10.22
CA GLY A 94 27.75 -23.97 -9.89
C GLY A 94 28.24 -22.52 -9.74
N TRP A 95 29.54 -22.32 -10.00
CA TRP A 95 30.20 -21.00 -9.82
C TRP A 95 29.74 -19.95 -10.84
N THR A 96 29.36 -20.39 -12.04
CA THR A 96 28.85 -19.51 -13.11
C THR A 96 27.52 -18.87 -12.72
N GLY A 97 26.58 -19.65 -12.17
CA GLY A 97 25.31 -19.10 -11.69
C GLY A 97 25.47 -18.17 -10.49
N PHE A 98 26.46 -18.42 -9.63
CA PHE A 98 26.75 -17.53 -8.50
C PHE A 98 27.22 -16.14 -8.97
N ILE A 99 28.09 -16.08 -9.98
CA ILE A 99 28.57 -14.80 -10.55
C ILE A 99 27.41 -14.07 -11.23
N GLU A 100 26.58 -14.77 -12.00
CA GLU A 100 25.43 -14.20 -12.67
C GLU A 100 24.45 -13.55 -11.68
N VAL A 101 24.10 -14.26 -10.61
CA VAL A 101 23.21 -13.72 -9.57
C VAL A 101 23.87 -12.61 -8.76
N SER A 102 25.17 -12.68 -8.52
CA SER A 102 25.88 -11.57 -7.85
C SER A 102 25.82 -10.28 -8.66
N VAL A 103 26.01 -10.36 -9.99
CA VAL A 103 25.87 -9.21 -10.89
C VAL A 103 24.42 -8.73 -10.93
N PHE A 104 23.47 -9.64 -10.99
CA PHE A 104 22.05 -9.31 -11.00
C PHE A 104 21.61 -8.55 -9.73
N ILE A 105 21.98 -9.05 -8.54
CA ILE A 105 21.73 -8.37 -7.26
C ILE A 105 22.40 -7.00 -7.24
N PHE A 106 23.62 -6.89 -7.77
CA PHE A 106 24.32 -5.60 -7.85
C PHE A 106 23.55 -4.58 -8.70
N VAL A 107 23.00 -4.99 -9.85
CA VAL A 107 22.18 -4.12 -10.70
C VAL A 107 20.90 -3.68 -9.96
N LEU A 108 20.22 -4.58 -9.24
CA LEU A 108 19.07 -4.23 -8.40
C LEU A 108 19.42 -3.20 -7.33
N LEU A 109 20.57 -3.38 -6.68
CA LEU A 109 21.05 -2.48 -5.63
C LEU A 109 21.36 -1.09 -6.21
N VAL A 110 21.97 -1.01 -7.39
CA VAL A 110 22.18 0.25 -8.11
C VAL A 110 20.86 0.91 -8.47
N GLY A 111 19.88 0.16 -8.98
CA GLY A 111 18.54 0.68 -9.31
C GLY A 111 17.82 1.24 -8.07
N LEU A 112 17.88 0.52 -6.95
CA LEU A 112 17.30 0.95 -5.67
C LEU A 112 17.98 2.21 -5.14
N LEU A 113 19.32 2.25 -5.15
CA LEU A 113 20.07 3.43 -4.72
C LEU A 113 19.77 4.64 -5.59
N TYR A 114 19.70 4.48 -6.91
CA TYR A 114 19.35 5.55 -7.84
C TYR A 114 17.97 6.14 -7.52
N LEU A 115 16.97 5.27 -7.32
CA LEU A 115 15.61 5.70 -7.00
C LEU A 115 15.50 6.39 -5.64
N SER A 116 16.25 5.89 -4.65
CA SER A 116 16.37 6.51 -3.33
C SER A 116 16.98 7.92 -3.43
N ARG A 117 18.02 8.11 -4.25
CA ARG A 117 18.65 9.41 -4.48
C ARG A 117 17.74 10.42 -5.20
N ILE A 118 16.82 9.96 -6.03
CA ILE A 118 15.83 10.83 -6.71
C ILE A 118 14.74 11.32 -5.74
N GLY A 119 14.69 10.78 -4.51
CA GLY A 119 13.66 11.16 -3.54
C GLY A 119 12.27 10.63 -3.92
N ALA A 120 12.19 9.60 -4.77
CA ALA A 120 10.94 8.89 -5.02
C ALA A 120 10.42 8.19 -3.75
N LEU A 121 11.34 7.89 -2.81
CA LEU A 121 11.04 7.38 -1.48
C LEU A 121 10.82 8.48 -0.43
N ASP A 122 11.04 9.75 -0.76
CA ASP A 122 10.88 10.85 0.20
C ASP A 122 9.40 11.24 0.32
N TRP A 123 8.82 10.80 1.44
CA TRP A 123 7.48 11.13 1.88
C TRP A 123 7.39 12.48 2.60
N ALA A 124 8.51 13.20 2.75
CA ALA A 124 8.53 14.48 3.43
C ALA A 124 7.73 15.54 2.63
N PRO A 125 6.71 16.18 3.23
CA PRO A 125 5.96 17.22 2.57
C PRO A 125 6.81 18.48 2.45
N ILE A 126 7.49 18.65 1.32
CA ILE A 126 8.11 19.92 0.96
C ILE A 126 6.98 20.90 0.59
N GLY A 127 6.58 21.76 1.54
CA GLY A 127 6.00 23.06 1.17
C GLY A 127 4.64 23.48 1.74
N SER A 128 3.95 22.70 2.58
CA SER A 128 2.64 23.16 3.11
C SER A 128 2.76 24.27 4.15
N ARG A 129 3.85 24.29 4.95
CA ARG A 129 4.07 25.32 5.99
C ARG A 129 4.66 26.62 5.42
N ALA A 130 5.44 26.55 4.35
CA ALA A 130 6.07 27.73 3.76
C ALA A 130 5.06 28.68 3.12
N ARG A 131 3.98 28.15 2.51
CA ARG A 131 2.96 28.98 1.84
C ARG A 131 2.07 29.76 2.83
N VAL A 132 1.77 29.17 3.99
CA VAL A 132 0.95 29.82 5.03
C VAL A 132 1.69 30.97 5.69
N GLN A 133 3.00 30.83 5.94
CA GLN A 133 3.83 31.89 6.50
C GLN A 133 4.04 33.06 5.51
N SER A 134 4.08 32.77 4.20
CA SER A 134 4.37 33.77 3.16
C SER A 134 3.20 34.70 2.82
N ASN A 135 1.97 34.44 3.27
CA ASN A 135 0.83 35.28 2.94
C ASN A 135 0.68 36.44 3.94
N PRO A 136 0.95 37.69 3.51
CA PRO A 136 1.00 38.78 4.45
C PRO A 136 -0.36 39.23 4.99
N SER A 137 -1.46 38.85 4.35
CA SER A 137 -2.80 39.24 4.83
C SER A 137 -3.25 38.42 6.04
N ILE A 138 -2.78 37.18 6.18
CA ILE A 138 -3.16 36.28 7.28
C ILE A 138 -2.61 36.77 8.62
N TYR A 139 -1.38 37.31 8.64
CA TYR A 139 -0.84 37.91 9.88
C TYR A 139 -1.60 39.17 10.29
N LYS A 140 -2.07 39.98 9.31
CA LYS A 140 -2.86 41.19 9.59
C LYS A 140 -4.22 40.85 10.18
N MET A 141 -4.86 39.79 9.68
CA MET A 141 -6.14 39.31 10.21
C MET A 141 -6.01 38.73 11.62
N ALA A 142 -4.91 38.01 11.91
CA ALA A 142 -4.63 37.50 13.24
C ALA A 142 -4.37 38.64 14.25
N GLN A 143 -3.55 39.63 13.88
CA GLN A 143 -3.30 40.80 14.73
C GLN A 143 -4.56 41.66 14.94
N GLN A 144 -5.37 41.85 13.90
CA GLN A 144 -6.57 42.68 13.99
C GLN A 144 -7.67 42.03 14.84
N ARG A 145 -7.82 40.70 14.80
CA ARG A 145 -8.69 39.99 15.74
C ARG A 145 -8.24 40.13 17.20
N GLN A 146 -6.94 40.14 17.44
CA GLN A 146 -6.39 40.25 18.79
C GLN A 146 -6.49 41.68 19.35
N SER A 147 -6.36 42.69 18.48
CA SER A 147 -6.59 44.10 18.83
C SER A 147 -8.06 44.46 19.06
N ASN A 148 -9.01 43.71 18.49
CA ASN A 148 -10.45 43.98 18.60
C ASN A 148 -11.12 43.24 19.77
N ASN A 149 -10.31 42.55 20.59
CA ASN A 149 -10.73 41.78 21.76
C ASN A 149 -10.13 42.35 23.07
N VAL A 150 -9.65 43.59 23.00
CA VAL A 150 -9.22 44.45 24.12
C VAL A 150 -10.04 45.74 24.02
#